data_AF-A0A6V7Y5T4-F1
#
_entry.id   AF-A0A6V7Y5T4-F1
#
_cell.length_a   1.000
_cell.length_b   1.000
_cell.length_c   1.000
_cell.angle_alpha   90.00
_cell.angle_beta   90.00
_cell.angle_gamma   90.00
#
_symmetry.space_group_name_H-M   'P 1'
#
loop_
_entity.id
_entity.type
_entity.pdbx_description
1 polymer ?
#
loop_
_entity_poly.entity_id
_entity_poly.type
_entity_poly.pdbx_seq_one_letter_code
_entity_poly.pdbx_strand_id
1 'polypeptide(L)'
;MNLRPRAVNFDDVWSKLKETAEAIISLKPIERLTWDHNFSDIYFVCVSVPETQSRQLYNAVRDCLEIHTKELRRSLEDQTGDYLLSAYNREWSKYKQGAGYLHNLYCYLNKQLAKEKMDAESQHTFIADDSEGPFPHLGVGDLAFAIWKRELIIPLASKLVKHIIGLIQQIRKLEGTYSAINLADIRGAILSFVEVNELFLNESFLGQQKSPFYFGWRKFCY
;
A
#
# COMPACT_ATOMS: atom_id res chain seq x y z
N MET A 1 -21.40 19.90 16.53
CA MET A 1 -21.76 18.92 15.49
C MET A 1 -22.62 17.84 16.12
N ASN A 2 -23.69 17.40 15.46
CA ASN A 2 -24.55 16.29 15.93
C ASN A 2 -24.03 14.98 15.32
N LEU A 3 -23.72 13.97 16.14
CA LEU A 3 -23.16 12.68 15.71
C LEU A 3 -24.22 11.69 15.21
N ARG A 4 -25.45 12.16 14.99
CA ARG A 4 -26.52 11.28 14.51
C ARG A 4 -26.28 10.85 13.06
N PRO A 5 -26.57 9.57 12.74
CA PRO A 5 -26.61 9.09 11.37
C PRO A 5 -27.46 10.00 10.49
N ARG A 6 -26.99 10.23 9.25
CA ARG A 6 -27.65 11.11 8.28
C ARG A 6 -27.46 10.57 6.87
N ALA A 7 -28.34 10.97 5.96
CA ALA A 7 -28.12 10.76 4.54
C ALA A 7 -26.90 11.56 4.09
N VAL A 8 -26.00 10.90 3.35
CA VAL A 8 -24.77 11.49 2.82
C VAL A 8 -24.77 11.28 1.31
N ASN A 9 -24.48 12.35 0.55
CA ASN A 9 -24.15 12.21 -0.86
C ASN A 9 -22.70 11.75 -0.97
N PHE A 10 -22.49 10.51 -1.39
CA PHE A 10 -21.16 9.91 -1.46
C PHE A 10 -20.24 10.69 -2.42
N ASP A 11 -20.71 11.08 -3.59
CA ASP A 11 -19.87 11.70 -4.62
C ASP A 11 -19.32 13.07 -4.18
N ASP A 12 -20.14 13.84 -3.47
CA ASP A 12 -19.74 15.15 -2.93
C ASP A 12 -18.69 15.04 -1.83
N VAL A 13 -18.77 13.99 -1.00
CA VAL A 13 -17.79 13.74 0.06
C VAL A 13 -16.53 13.11 -0.50
N TRP A 14 -16.68 12.14 -1.41
CA TRP A 14 -15.59 11.42 -2.01
C TRP A 14 -14.69 12.33 -2.84
N SER A 15 -15.24 13.29 -3.58
CA SER A 15 -14.41 14.24 -4.35
C SER A 15 -13.37 14.95 -3.48
N LYS A 16 -13.77 15.43 -2.29
CA LYS A 16 -12.89 16.08 -1.31
C LYS A 16 -11.94 15.11 -0.61
N LEU A 17 -12.45 13.94 -0.22
CA LEU A 17 -11.64 12.90 0.41
C LEU A 17 -10.58 12.35 -0.54
N LYS A 18 -10.90 12.23 -1.84
CA LYS A 18 -9.98 11.80 -2.89
C LYS A 18 -8.82 12.77 -3.04
N GLU A 19 -9.08 14.08 -3.15
CA GLU A 19 -8.03 15.11 -3.20
C GLU A 19 -7.09 15.02 -1.99
N THR A 20 -7.67 14.82 -0.80
CA THR A 20 -6.88 14.63 0.42
C THR A 20 -6.08 13.33 0.35
N ALA A 21 -6.67 12.21 -0.07
CA ALA A 21 -5.99 10.92 -0.15
C ALA A 21 -4.80 10.97 -1.14
N GLU A 22 -4.97 11.62 -2.29
CA GLU A 22 -3.92 11.86 -3.28
C GLU A 22 -2.82 12.78 -2.73
N ALA A 23 -3.19 13.80 -1.95
CA ALA A 23 -2.23 14.67 -1.27
C ALA A 23 -1.42 13.90 -0.21
N ILE A 24 -2.07 13.06 0.60
CA ILE A 24 -1.42 12.25 1.64
C ILE A 24 -0.43 11.27 1.02
N ILE A 25 -0.83 10.52 0.00
CA ILE A 25 0.03 9.50 -0.61
C ILE A 25 1.25 10.14 -1.31
N SER A 26 1.08 11.36 -1.80
CA SER A 26 2.15 12.17 -2.39
C SER A 26 2.95 13.02 -1.39
N LEU A 27 2.63 12.94 -0.08
CA LEU A 27 3.17 13.79 0.99
C LEU A 27 3.10 15.30 0.71
N LYS A 28 2.00 15.75 0.11
CA LYS A 28 1.70 17.17 -0.07
C LYS A 28 1.13 17.76 1.24
N PRO A 29 1.39 19.05 1.53
CA PRO A 29 0.85 19.69 2.73
C PRO A 29 -0.68 19.77 2.64
N ILE A 30 -1.34 19.49 3.75
CA ILE A 30 -2.80 19.57 3.90
C ILE A 30 -3.11 20.52 5.04
N GLU A 31 -4.12 21.37 4.84
CA GLU A 31 -4.58 22.26 5.88
C GLU A 31 -5.15 21.45 7.06
N ARG A 32 -4.78 21.82 8.28
CA ARG A 32 -5.22 21.12 9.50
C ARG A 32 -6.74 21.04 9.61
N LEU A 33 -7.45 22.11 9.23
CA LEU A 33 -8.91 22.13 9.28
C LEU A 33 -9.52 21.07 8.35
N THR A 34 -8.99 20.93 7.14
CA THR A 34 -9.39 19.89 6.18
C THR A 34 -9.09 18.50 6.71
N TRP A 35 -7.90 18.30 7.29
CA TRP A 35 -7.53 17.04 7.93
C TRP A 35 -8.51 16.63 9.04
N ASP A 36 -8.86 17.56 9.93
CA ASP A 36 -9.77 17.31 11.06
C ASP A 36 -11.21 17.05 10.57
N HIS A 37 -11.68 17.75 9.53
CA HIS A 37 -13.00 17.52 8.93
C HIS A 37 -13.11 16.16 8.24
N ASN A 38 -12.03 15.68 7.60
CA ASN A 38 -12.04 14.41 6.89
C ASN A 38 -12.37 13.22 7.82
N PHE A 39 -11.97 13.24 9.10
CA PHE A 39 -12.38 12.21 10.06
C PHE A 39 -13.90 12.18 10.26
N SER A 40 -14.52 13.35 10.32
CA SER A 40 -15.97 13.47 10.48
C SER A 40 -16.69 12.98 9.22
N ASP A 41 -16.18 13.36 8.04
CA ASP A 41 -16.74 12.94 6.76
C ASP A 41 -16.67 11.43 6.57
N ILE A 42 -15.52 10.80 6.86
CA ILE A 42 -15.35 9.35 6.84
C ILE A 42 -16.31 8.67 7.81
N TYR A 43 -16.44 9.19 9.04
CA TYR A 43 -17.40 8.67 10.01
C TYR A 43 -18.83 8.70 9.46
N PHE A 44 -19.29 9.84 8.95
CA PHE A 44 -20.65 9.99 8.43
C PHE A 44 -20.92 9.09 7.22
N VAL A 45 -19.93 8.85 6.35
CA VAL A 45 -20.06 7.88 5.25
C VAL A 45 -20.23 6.46 5.80
N CYS A 46 -19.48 6.08 6.84
CA CYS A 46 -19.57 4.75 7.46
C CYS A 46 -20.87 4.53 8.24
N VAL A 47 -21.48 5.60 8.78
CA VAL A 47 -22.77 5.54 9.52
C VAL A 47 -23.94 6.13 8.73
N SER A 48 -23.83 6.21 7.41
CA SER A 48 -24.87 6.76 6.54
C SER A 48 -26.17 5.93 6.57
N VAL A 49 -27.28 6.58 6.27
CA VAL A 49 -28.65 6.01 6.26
C VAL A 49 -29.28 6.35 4.90
N PRO A 50 -30.03 5.44 4.24
CA PRO A 50 -30.62 4.18 4.73
C PRO A 50 -29.66 2.99 4.83
N GLU A 51 -28.63 2.93 3.98
CA GLU A 51 -27.61 1.89 3.98
C GLU A 51 -26.23 2.51 4.19
N THR A 52 -25.32 1.76 4.80
CA THR A 52 -23.95 2.23 5.04
C THR A 52 -23.13 2.19 3.75
N GLN A 53 -22.38 3.25 3.51
CA GLN A 53 -21.53 3.39 2.32
C GLN A 53 -20.06 3.06 2.60
N SER A 54 -19.77 2.32 3.68
CA SER A 54 -18.41 1.95 4.09
C SER A 54 -17.67 1.13 3.02
N ARG A 55 -18.35 0.15 2.40
CA ARG A 55 -17.76 -0.68 1.34
C ARG A 55 -17.49 0.13 0.07
N GLN A 56 -18.40 1.04 -0.28
CA GLN A 56 -18.23 1.96 -1.40
C GLN A 56 -17.01 2.85 -1.18
N LEU A 57 -16.83 3.37 0.04
CA LEU A 57 -15.65 4.14 0.43
C LEU A 57 -14.36 3.32 0.30
N TYR A 58 -14.36 2.09 0.81
CA TYR A 58 -13.21 1.20 0.73
C TYR A 58 -12.77 0.94 -0.72
N ASN A 59 -13.72 0.60 -1.59
CA ASN A 59 -13.45 0.37 -3.00
C ASN A 59 -12.94 1.63 -3.71
N ALA A 60 -13.51 2.80 -3.39
CA ALA A 60 -13.08 4.06 -3.98
C ALA A 60 -11.63 4.42 -3.58
N VAL A 61 -11.26 4.18 -2.32
CA VAL A 61 -9.88 4.35 -1.82
C VAL A 61 -8.92 3.37 -2.49
N ARG A 62 -9.32 2.09 -2.62
CA ARG A 62 -8.55 1.08 -3.36
C ARG A 62 -8.27 1.55 -4.78
N ASP A 63 -9.30 1.95 -5.50
CA ASP A 63 -9.18 2.35 -6.90
C ASP A 63 -8.30 3.60 -7.05
N CYS A 64 -8.41 4.55 -6.11
CA CYS A 64 -7.52 5.72 -6.05
C CYS A 64 -6.04 5.33 -5.86
N LEU A 65 -5.76 4.41 -4.93
CA LEU A 65 -4.40 3.91 -4.69
C LEU A 65 -3.87 3.16 -5.91
N GLU A 66 -4.69 2.31 -6.53
CA GLU A 66 -4.30 1.58 -7.73
C GLU A 66 -3.96 2.50 -8.90
N ILE A 67 -4.76 3.53 -9.14
CA ILE A 67 -4.50 4.53 -10.19
C ILE A 67 -3.16 5.21 -9.93
N HIS A 68 -2.95 5.71 -8.71
CA HIS A 68 -1.71 6.37 -8.32
C HIS A 68 -0.49 5.46 -8.49
N THR A 69 -0.56 4.21 -8.03
CA THR A 69 0.56 3.25 -8.15
C THR A 69 0.82 2.85 -9.60
N LYS A 70 -0.21 2.72 -10.45
CA LYS A 70 -0.06 2.46 -11.89
C LYS A 70 0.62 3.63 -12.61
N GLU A 71 0.31 4.86 -12.24
CA GLU A 71 0.99 6.06 -12.76
C GLU A 71 2.46 6.11 -12.34
N LEU A 72 2.76 5.84 -11.06
CA LEU A 72 4.13 5.72 -10.56
C LEU A 72 4.90 4.63 -11.32
N ARG A 73 4.27 3.47 -11.58
CA ARG A 73 4.89 2.40 -12.36
C ARG A 73 5.30 2.87 -13.73
N ARG A 74 4.40 3.52 -14.47
CA ARG A 74 4.71 4.03 -15.82
C ARG A 74 5.90 4.97 -15.77
N SER A 75 5.96 5.88 -14.80
CA SER A 75 7.08 6.80 -14.63
C SER A 75 8.40 6.09 -14.30
N LEU A 76 8.37 4.96 -13.60
CA LEU A 76 9.55 4.19 -13.21
C LEU A 76 9.99 3.19 -14.30
N GLU A 77 9.07 2.68 -15.11
CA GLU A 77 9.38 1.72 -16.18
C GLU A 77 10.36 2.27 -17.22
N ASP A 78 10.30 3.59 -17.46
CA ASP A 78 11.17 4.35 -18.37
C ASP A 78 12.58 4.58 -17.79
N GLN A 79 12.76 4.41 -16.48
CA GLN A 79 14.05 4.60 -15.81
C GLN A 79 14.87 3.32 -15.83
N THR A 80 16.20 3.46 -15.85
CA THR A 80 17.13 2.32 -15.83
C THR A 80 18.33 2.58 -14.92
N GLY A 81 18.97 1.51 -14.46
CA GLY A 81 20.20 1.58 -13.66
C GLY A 81 20.01 2.24 -12.28
N ASP A 82 20.99 3.04 -11.88
CA ASP A 82 21.02 3.69 -10.56
C ASP A 82 19.88 4.72 -10.39
N TYR A 83 19.48 5.38 -11.48
CA TYR A 83 18.36 6.31 -11.47
C TYR A 83 17.03 5.61 -11.14
N LEU A 84 16.81 4.40 -11.67
CA LEU A 84 15.64 3.58 -11.33
C LEU A 84 15.62 3.23 -9.84
N LEU A 85 16.75 2.79 -9.30
CA LEU A 85 16.84 2.36 -7.90
C LEU A 85 16.59 3.54 -6.95
N SER A 86 17.24 4.68 -7.21
CA SER A 86 17.06 5.89 -6.41
C SER A 86 15.64 6.46 -6.49
N ALA A 87 15.07 6.51 -7.70
CA ALA A 87 13.68 6.94 -7.90
C ALA A 87 12.70 6.01 -7.18
N TYR A 88 12.88 4.70 -7.29
CA TYR A 88 12.05 3.72 -6.58
C TYR A 88 12.08 3.92 -5.07
N ASN A 89 13.25 4.08 -4.46
CA ASN A 89 13.36 4.27 -3.01
C ASN A 89 12.74 5.58 -2.53
N ARG A 90 12.88 6.65 -3.32
CA ARG A 90 12.26 7.93 -3.02
C ARG A 90 10.74 7.80 -3.01
N GLU A 91 10.16 7.20 -4.05
CA GLU A 91 8.71 7.04 -4.13
C GLU A 91 8.20 6.02 -3.09
N TRP A 92 8.93 4.94 -2.82
CA TRP A 92 8.61 4.01 -1.74
C TRP A 92 8.57 4.71 -0.38
N SER A 93 9.56 5.53 -0.07
CA SER A 93 9.63 6.22 1.22
C SER A 93 8.44 7.16 1.43
N LYS A 94 8.05 7.89 0.38
CA LYS A 94 6.86 8.75 0.41
C LYS A 94 5.59 7.94 0.58
N TYR A 95 5.43 6.90 -0.25
CA TYR A 95 4.25 6.06 -0.27
C TYR A 95 4.05 5.32 1.06
N LYS A 96 5.13 4.78 1.65
CA LYS A 96 5.11 4.13 2.96
C LYS A 96 4.63 5.08 4.07
N GLN A 97 5.15 6.31 4.08
CA GLN A 97 4.72 7.30 5.07
C GLN A 97 3.26 7.73 4.84
N GLY A 98 2.88 7.97 3.59
CA GLY A 98 1.51 8.28 3.20
C GLY A 98 0.52 7.17 3.57
N ALA A 99 0.88 5.89 3.36
CA ALA A 99 0.08 4.74 3.77
C ALA A 99 -0.17 4.72 5.28
N GLY A 100 0.82 5.08 6.10
CA GLY A 100 0.65 5.23 7.55
C GLY A 100 -0.34 6.35 7.92
N TYR A 101 -0.29 7.48 7.24
CA TYR A 101 -1.25 8.56 7.44
C TYR A 101 -2.67 8.18 6.98
N LEU A 102 -2.80 7.49 5.85
CA LEU A 102 -4.09 6.96 5.38
C LEU A 102 -4.65 5.94 6.37
N HIS A 103 -3.83 5.04 6.92
CA HIS A 103 -4.27 4.10 7.95
C HIS A 103 -4.89 4.83 9.15
N ASN A 104 -4.28 5.92 9.59
CA ASN A 104 -4.80 6.73 10.70
C ASN A 104 -6.08 7.49 10.31
N LEU A 105 -6.10 8.11 9.15
CA LEU A 105 -7.26 8.87 8.66
C LEU A 105 -8.50 7.97 8.54
N TYR A 106 -8.32 6.78 7.98
CA TYR A 106 -9.38 5.78 7.80
C TYR A 106 -9.55 4.83 9.00
N CYS A 107 -9.07 5.20 10.19
CA CYS A 107 -9.10 4.32 11.37
C CYS A 107 -10.50 3.79 11.73
N TYR A 108 -11.56 4.58 11.50
CA TYR A 108 -12.94 4.13 11.74
C TYR A 108 -13.35 3.03 10.76
N LEU A 109 -13.10 3.25 9.46
CA LEU A 109 -13.33 2.26 8.42
C LEU A 109 -12.51 0.99 8.68
N ASN A 110 -11.24 1.13 9.06
CA ASN A 110 -10.37 -0.01 9.39
C ASN A 110 -10.93 -0.86 10.54
N LYS A 111 -11.49 -0.24 11.58
CA LYS A 111 -12.13 -0.96 12.68
C LYS A 111 -13.38 -1.73 12.23
N GLN A 112 -14.16 -1.14 11.32
CA GLN A 112 -15.34 -1.80 10.76
C GLN A 112 -14.94 -3.02 9.90
N LEU A 113 -13.95 -2.86 9.02
CA LEU A 113 -13.42 -3.96 8.19
C LEU A 113 -12.83 -5.09 9.05
N ALA A 114 -12.11 -4.75 10.12
CA ALA A 114 -11.58 -5.75 11.05
C ALA A 114 -12.69 -6.54 11.76
N LYS A 115 -13.79 -5.87 12.11
CA LYS A 115 -14.96 -6.53 12.70
C LYS A 115 -15.64 -7.46 11.70
N GLU A 116 -15.87 -6.99 10.46
CA GLU A 116 -16.44 -7.80 9.38
C GLU A 116 -15.61 -9.06 9.12
N LYS A 117 -14.28 -8.95 9.14
CA LYS A 117 -13.35 -10.08 9.04
C LYS A 117 -13.54 -11.10 10.16
N MET A 118 -13.58 -10.64 11.42
CA MET A 118 -13.76 -11.51 12.59
C MET A 118 -15.11 -12.22 12.56
N ASP A 119 -16.16 -11.50 12.16
CA ASP A 119 -17.50 -12.06 12.03
C ASP A 119 -17.53 -13.15 10.94
N ALA A 120 -16.90 -12.92 9.78
CA ALA A 120 -16.77 -13.92 8.71
C ALA A 120 -15.95 -15.15 9.12
N GLU A 121 -14.84 -14.95 9.85
CA GLU A 121 -14.00 -16.02 10.41
C GLU A 121 -14.78 -16.89 11.40
N SER A 122 -15.58 -16.26 12.27
CA SER A 122 -16.37 -16.95 13.30
C SER A 122 -17.49 -17.82 12.72
N GLN A 123 -18.02 -17.44 11.56
CA GLN A 123 -19.12 -18.13 10.89
C GLN A 123 -18.64 -19.28 9.99
N HIS A 124 -17.34 -19.60 9.98
CA HIS A 124 -16.72 -20.57 9.05
C HIS A 124 -17.11 -20.36 7.57
N THR A 125 -17.54 -19.15 7.22
CA THR A 125 -17.98 -18.80 5.87
C THR A 125 -16.77 -18.26 5.11
N PHE A 126 -15.68 -19.03 5.10
CA PHE A 126 -14.57 -18.82 4.17
C PHE A 126 -14.92 -19.50 2.84
N ILE A 127 -16.05 -19.12 2.26
CA ILE A 127 -16.21 -19.26 0.81
C ILE A 127 -15.53 -18.01 0.29
N ALA A 128 -14.37 -18.16 -0.34
CA ALA A 128 -13.76 -17.10 -1.12
C ALA A 128 -14.73 -16.80 -2.26
N ASP A 129 -15.69 -15.92 -2.00
CA ASP A 129 -16.54 -15.37 -3.03
C ASP A 129 -15.63 -14.44 -3.84
N ASP A 130 -15.21 -14.91 -5.02
CA ASP A 130 -14.41 -14.17 -6.00
C ASP A 130 -15.06 -12.83 -6.40
N SER A 131 -16.31 -12.58 -6.00
CA SER A 131 -17.06 -11.34 -6.21
C SER A 131 -16.50 -10.14 -5.44
N GLU A 132 -15.86 -10.33 -4.28
CA GLU A 132 -15.37 -9.23 -3.44
C GLU A 132 -14.02 -8.65 -3.87
N GLY A 133 -13.35 -9.30 -4.82
CA GLY A 133 -12.04 -8.92 -5.34
C GLY A 133 -10.87 -9.31 -4.42
N PRO A 134 -9.62 -9.13 -4.87
CA PRO A 134 -8.46 -9.40 -4.05
C PRO A 134 -8.43 -8.41 -2.87
N PHE A 135 -8.28 -8.93 -1.64
CA PHE A 135 -8.14 -8.19 -0.37
C PHE A 135 -9.44 -7.64 0.27
N PRO A 136 -10.48 -8.46 0.49
CA PRO A 136 -11.79 -7.96 0.95
C PRO A 136 -11.79 -7.33 2.35
N HIS A 137 -10.81 -7.61 3.21
CA HIS A 137 -10.83 -7.16 4.61
C HIS A 137 -9.52 -6.55 5.11
N LEU A 138 -8.65 -6.10 4.21
CA LEU A 138 -7.41 -5.43 4.62
C LEU A 138 -7.69 -4.01 5.08
N GLY A 139 -7.05 -3.58 6.17
CA GLY A 139 -7.06 -2.17 6.56
C GLY A 139 -6.47 -1.31 5.44
N VAL A 140 -6.88 -0.04 5.34
CA VAL A 140 -6.47 0.84 4.24
C VAL A 140 -4.94 0.98 4.11
N GLY A 141 -4.20 0.95 5.23
CA GLY A 141 -2.74 0.92 5.21
C GLY A 141 -2.16 -0.36 4.60
N ASP A 142 -2.67 -1.51 5.02
CA ASP A 142 -2.23 -2.83 4.54
C ASP A 142 -2.60 -3.03 3.06
N LEU A 143 -3.79 -2.55 2.67
CA LEU A 143 -4.22 -2.47 1.29
C LEU A 143 -3.23 -1.66 0.44
N ALA A 144 -2.78 -0.51 0.93
CA ALA A 144 -1.80 0.30 0.21
C ALA A 144 -0.50 -0.48 -0.05
N PHE A 145 -0.02 -1.25 0.94
CA PHE A 145 1.15 -2.13 0.78
C PHE A 145 0.89 -3.29 -0.20
N ALA A 146 -0.31 -3.87 -0.19
CA ALA A 146 -0.71 -4.92 -1.13
C ALA A 146 -0.71 -4.43 -2.58
N ILE A 147 -1.26 -3.24 -2.80
CA ILE A 147 -1.26 -2.57 -4.10
C ILE A 147 0.18 -2.27 -4.55
N TRP A 148 1.03 -1.74 -3.66
CA TRP A 148 2.44 -1.50 -3.97
C TRP A 148 3.16 -2.78 -4.40
N LYS A 149 2.95 -3.89 -3.68
CA LYS A 149 3.51 -5.20 -4.03
C LYS A 149 3.10 -5.62 -5.44
N ARG A 150 1.79 -5.62 -5.69
CA ARG A 150 1.19 -6.15 -6.91
C ARG A 150 1.55 -5.30 -8.12
N GLU A 151 1.45 -3.99 -7.98
CA GLU A 151 1.61 -3.07 -9.10
C GLU A 151 3.07 -2.67 -9.33
N LEU A 152 3.91 -2.52 -8.31
CA LEU A 152 5.30 -2.06 -8.48
C LEU A 152 6.35 -3.14 -8.26
N ILE A 153 6.32 -3.85 -7.13
CA ILE A 153 7.36 -4.83 -6.82
C ILE A 153 7.36 -5.97 -7.84
N ILE A 154 6.21 -6.60 -8.09
CA ILE A 154 6.15 -7.76 -9.01
C ILE A 154 6.61 -7.38 -10.43
N PRO A 155 6.13 -6.29 -11.06
CA PRO A 155 6.54 -5.94 -12.43
C PRO A 155 7.98 -5.45 -12.53
N LEU A 156 8.47 -4.67 -11.56
CA LEU A 156 9.83 -4.11 -11.58
C LEU A 156 10.88 -5.04 -10.99
N ALA A 157 10.49 -6.15 -10.34
CA ALA A 157 11.41 -7.08 -9.66
C ALA A 157 12.55 -7.53 -10.54
N SER A 158 12.27 -7.91 -11.79
CA SER A 158 13.30 -8.40 -12.71
C SER A 158 14.39 -7.36 -12.98
N LYS A 159 14.00 -6.09 -13.20
CA LYS A 159 14.91 -4.97 -13.43
C LYS A 159 15.67 -4.60 -12.16
N LEU A 160 14.96 -4.43 -11.04
CA LEU A 160 15.53 -4.03 -9.75
C LEU A 160 16.51 -5.06 -9.22
N VAL A 161 16.14 -6.34 -9.20
CA VAL A 161 16.99 -7.42 -8.68
C VAL A 161 18.23 -7.59 -9.55
N LYS A 162 18.09 -7.56 -10.89
CA LYS A 162 19.23 -7.66 -11.79
C LYS A 162 20.23 -6.51 -11.55
N HIS A 163 19.73 -5.30 -11.37
CA HIS A 163 20.56 -4.12 -11.10
C HIS A 163 21.25 -4.21 -9.72
N ILE A 164 20.50 -4.55 -8.67
CA ILE A 164 21.04 -4.72 -7.31
C ILE A 164 22.14 -5.80 -7.28
N ILE A 165 21.94 -6.95 -7.94
CA ILE A 165 22.96 -8.00 -8.03
C ILE A 165 24.20 -7.49 -8.76
N GLY A 166 24.03 -6.75 -9.86
CA GLY A 166 25.13 -6.14 -10.60
C GLY A 166 25.96 -5.20 -9.73
N LEU A 167 25.31 -4.33 -8.95
CA LEU A 167 25.97 -3.44 -8.00
C LEU A 167 26.70 -4.23 -6.90
N ILE A 168 26.09 -5.27 -6.34
CA ILE A 168 26.75 -6.13 -5.33
C ILE A 168 28.00 -6.81 -5.91
N GLN A 169 27.95 -7.26 -7.16
CA GLN A 169 29.11 -7.86 -7.82
C GLN A 169 30.23 -6.84 -8.08
N GLN A 170 29.88 -5.60 -8.44
CA GLN A 170 30.85 -4.51 -8.58
C GLN A 170 31.51 -4.15 -7.25
N ILE A 171 30.71 -4.06 -6.17
CA ILE A 171 31.21 -3.85 -4.80
C ILE A 171 32.25 -4.92 -4.43
N ARG A 172 31.97 -6.19 -4.74
CA ARG A 172 32.90 -7.31 -4.46
C ARG A 172 34.21 -7.23 -5.25
N LYS A 173 34.22 -6.59 -6.42
CA LYS A 173 35.41 -6.46 -7.28
C LYS A 173 36.26 -5.21 -6.96
N LEU A 174 35.67 -4.18 -6.36
CA LEU A 174 36.29 -2.86 -6.21
C LEU A 174 37.06 -2.64 -4.89
N GLU A 175 37.38 -3.71 -4.14
CA GLU A 175 38.21 -3.71 -2.92
C GLU A 175 38.17 -2.39 -2.10
N GLY A 176 36.99 -1.98 -1.63
CA GLY A 176 36.91 -0.89 -0.67
C GLY A 176 36.67 0.52 -1.22
N THR A 177 36.63 0.74 -2.54
CA THR A 177 36.34 2.08 -3.09
C THR A 177 34.84 2.28 -3.27
N TYR A 178 34.14 2.47 -2.15
CA TYR A 178 32.66 2.52 -2.08
C TYR A 178 32.03 3.88 -2.44
N SER A 179 32.83 4.90 -2.69
CA SER A 179 32.37 6.30 -2.76
C SER A 179 31.42 6.60 -3.93
N ALA A 180 31.38 5.77 -4.96
CA ALA A 180 30.48 5.94 -6.12
C ALA A 180 29.17 5.13 -6.03
N ILE A 181 29.06 4.17 -5.10
CA ILE A 181 27.93 3.23 -5.07
C ILE A 181 26.97 3.64 -3.95
N ASN A 182 25.72 3.92 -4.32
CA ASN A 182 24.71 4.36 -3.36
C ASN A 182 24.17 3.17 -2.53
N LEU A 183 24.93 2.75 -1.52
CA LEU A 183 24.57 1.65 -0.60
C LEU A 183 23.23 1.88 0.11
N ALA A 184 22.87 3.15 0.36
CA ALA A 184 21.59 3.51 0.94
C ALA A 184 20.43 3.09 0.02
N ASP A 185 20.60 3.24 -1.30
CA ASP A 185 19.59 2.86 -2.27
C ASP A 185 19.42 1.34 -2.38
N ILE A 186 20.51 0.59 -2.32
CA ILE A 186 20.45 -0.88 -2.29
C ILE A 186 19.72 -1.36 -1.03
N ARG A 187 20.10 -0.80 0.13
CA ARG A 187 19.48 -1.14 1.42
C ARG A 187 18.00 -0.78 1.44
N GLY A 188 17.61 0.40 0.94
CA GLY A 188 16.22 0.84 0.88
C GLY A 188 15.35 -0.09 0.05
N ALA A 189 15.83 -0.53 -1.11
CA ALA A 189 15.07 -1.41 -1.98
C ALA A 189 14.88 -2.80 -1.37
N ILE A 190 15.94 -3.36 -0.76
CA ILE A 190 15.86 -4.65 -0.08
C ILE A 190 14.89 -4.58 1.11
N LEU A 191 15.00 -3.53 1.94
CA LEU A 191 14.08 -3.34 3.07
C LEU A 191 12.64 -3.20 2.61
N SER A 192 12.37 -2.51 1.49
CA SER A 192 11.02 -2.42 0.92
C SER A 192 10.43 -3.80 0.60
N PHE A 193 11.24 -4.72 0.05
CA PHE A 193 10.78 -6.07 -0.28
C PHE A 193 10.50 -6.90 0.98
N VAL A 194 11.33 -6.74 2.01
CA VAL A 194 11.14 -7.41 3.30
C VAL A 194 9.90 -6.90 4.01
N GLU A 195 9.76 -5.59 4.18
CA GLU A 195 8.64 -4.95 4.90
C GLU A 195 7.29 -5.30 4.27
N VAL A 196 7.19 -5.18 2.95
CA VAL A 196 5.97 -5.55 2.24
C VAL A 196 5.68 -7.05 2.40
N ASN A 197 6.70 -7.90 2.45
CA ASN A 197 6.49 -9.34 2.61
C ASN A 197 6.18 -9.76 4.06
N GLU A 198 6.73 -9.08 5.07
CA GLU A 198 6.44 -9.34 6.49
C GLU A 198 4.97 -9.07 6.82
N LEU A 199 4.37 -8.04 6.23
CA LEU A 199 2.93 -7.77 6.37
C LEU A 199 2.09 -8.97 5.90
N PHE A 200 2.39 -9.53 4.73
CA PHE A 200 1.68 -10.72 4.22
C PHE A 200 2.10 -12.02 4.90
N LEU A 201 3.31 -12.10 5.46
CA LEU A 201 3.75 -13.26 6.23
C LEU A 201 3.00 -13.36 7.56
N ASN A 202 2.86 -12.23 8.25
CA ASN A 202 2.09 -12.15 9.49
C ASN A 202 0.60 -12.43 9.24
N GLU A 203 0.07 -12.11 8.05
CA GLU A 203 -1.27 -12.53 7.63
C GLU A 203 -1.35 -14.02 7.24
N SER A 204 -0.33 -14.55 6.54
CA SER A 204 -0.29 -15.94 6.09
C SER A 204 0.07 -16.96 7.18
N PHE A 205 0.32 -16.52 8.42
CA PHE A 205 0.35 -17.43 9.58
C PHE A 205 -1.01 -18.08 9.88
N LEU A 206 -2.07 -17.73 9.13
CA LEU A 206 -3.34 -18.45 9.12
C LEU A 206 -3.72 -19.11 7.77
N GLY A 207 -2.87 -19.09 6.73
CA GLY A 207 -3.27 -19.65 5.43
C GLY A 207 -2.10 -19.90 4.49
N GLN A 208 -1.82 -21.18 4.26
CA GLN A 208 -0.77 -21.67 3.37
C GLN A 208 -0.87 -21.07 1.95
N GLN A 209 0.13 -20.30 1.53
CA GLN A 209 0.66 -20.34 0.15
C GLN A 209 2.02 -19.64 0.08
N LYS A 210 3.10 -20.42 0.03
CA LYS A 210 4.44 -19.89 -0.27
C LYS A 210 4.51 -19.56 -1.76
N SER A 211 4.48 -18.26 -2.09
CA SER A 211 4.69 -17.74 -3.44
C SER A 211 6.08 -18.12 -4.01
N PRO A 212 6.21 -18.33 -5.33
CA PRO A 212 7.49 -18.64 -6.02
C PRO A 212 8.61 -17.61 -5.80
N PHE A 213 8.32 -16.43 -5.22
CA PHE A 213 9.33 -15.48 -4.75
C PHE A 213 10.33 -16.10 -3.75
N TYR A 214 9.90 -17.08 -2.94
CA TYR A 214 10.76 -17.81 -2.01
C TYR A 214 11.82 -18.68 -2.68
N PHE A 215 11.56 -19.18 -3.88
CA PHE A 215 12.48 -20.08 -4.58
C PHE A 215 13.66 -19.34 -5.22
N GLY A 216 13.47 -18.07 -5.62
CA GLY A 216 14.53 -17.23 -6.14
C GLY A 216 15.60 -16.96 -5.08
N TRP A 217 15.20 -16.49 -3.90
CA TRP A 217 16.14 -16.04 -2.87
C TRP A 217 16.84 -17.17 -2.10
N ARG A 218 16.20 -18.34 -1.93
CA ARG A 218 16.86 -19.50 -1.27
C ARG A 218 18.05 -20.07 -2.04
N LYS A 219 18.11 -19.87 -3.36
CA LYS A 219 19.25 -20.31 -4.19
C LYS A 219 20.48 -19.39 -4.11
N PHE A 220 20.38 -18.21 -3.49
CA PHE A 220 21.46 -17.22 -3.48
C PHE A 220 22.04 -16.92 -2.08
N CYS A 221 21.48 -17.49 -1.01
CA CYS A 221 21.97 -17.33 0.35
C CYS A 221 22.59 -18.61 0.96
N TYR A 222 22.80 -19.66 0.15
CA TYR A 222 23.67 -20.80 0.47
C TYR A 222 24.66 -21.02 -0.66
#